data_AF-A0A835M6T3-F1
#
_entry.id   AF-A0A835M6T3-F1
#
_cell.length_a   1.000
_cell.length_b   1.000
_cell.length_c   1.000
_cell.angle_alpha   90.00
_cell.angle_beta   90.00
_cell.angle_gamma   90.00
#
_symmetry.space_group_name_H-M   'P 1'
#
loop_
_entity.id
_entity.type
_entity.pdbx_description
1 polymer ?
#
loop_
_entity_poly.entity_id
_entity_poly.type
_entity_poly.pdbx_seq_one_letter_code
_entity_poly.pdbx_strand_id
1 'polypeptide(L)'
;MGMKMVAALIMEDERWGRTFLFITHEENEQLKKELREKVNTLEQELLLCKEENEKLKEELEKKVNTLEQDLLLCKEENEKLKEELREKVNTLEQDLLLCKEENEKFKEELREKVNTLEQELLLCKEENEKFKEELKKKDQQEWEKQTIDIKNNMEGLLIERPLISKTKRKLLILDVNGLFLHIGNKFDLPSNCIADKFISGKAICKRPSCVDFLKFCFQSPNCCFVGTNPIALLLGFYTFENNEKPLMLKELVKLWDKDDPNLPWEKREYNESSSLLVDDSPYKALLNPKTLLAIFPTSYDIRGGSLMWIVKIVLDFEECLNFRILL
;
A
#
# COMPACT_ATOMS: atom_id res chain seq x y z
N MET A 1 -104.23 48.79 -63.88
CA MET A 1 -102.79 48.64 -63.54
C MET A 1 -102.52 47.17 -63.32
N GLY A 2 -102.03 46.46 -64.34
CA GLY A 2 -101.75 45.02 -64.24
C GLY A 2 -100.29 44.81 -63.88
N MET A 3 -100.02 44.24 -62.69
CA MET A 3 -98.69 43.75 -62.34
C MET A 3 -98.33 42.58 -63.26
N LYS A 4 -97.28 42.73 -64.09
CA LYS A 4 -96.71 41.63 -64.87
C LYS A 4 -95.84 40.79 -63.94
N MET A 5 -96.31 39.60 -63.58
CA MET A 5 -95.51 38.57 -62.91
C MET A 5 -94.64 37.84 -63.94
N VAL A 6 -93.38 37.56 -63.62
CA VAL A 6 -92.37 37.19 -64.64
C VAL A 6 -91.64 35.88 -64.34
N ALA A 7 -91.72 35.36 -63.11
CA ALA A 7 -91.16 34.04 -62.80
C ALA A 7 -91.91 33.37 -61.63
N ALA A 8 -92.07 32.05 -61.72
CA ALA A 8 -92.58 31.19 -60.65
C ALA A 8 -91.49 30.17 -60.29
N LEU A 9 -90.98 30.19 -59.06
CA LEU A 9 -90.10 29.14 -58.54
C LEU A 9 -90.94 28.04 -57.89
N ILE A 10 -90.64 26.78 -58.24
CA ILE A 10 -91.24 25.60 -57.60
C ILE A 10 -90.29 25.14 -56.51
N MET A 11 -90.73 25.23 -55.25
CA MET A 11 -90.06 24.55 -54.14
C MET A 11 -90.86 23.31 -53.78
N GLU A 12 -90.22 22.15 -53.79
CA GLU A 12 -90.80 20.89 -53.31
C GLU A 12 -90.34 20.66 -51.87
N ASP A 13 -91.26 20.81 -50.91
CA ASP A 13 -91.10 20.38 -49.52
C ASP A 13 -92.00 19.16 -49.29
N GLU A 14 -91.41 18.06 -48.81
CA GLU A 14 -92.08 16.78 -48.57
C GLU A 14 -93.27 16.88 -47.60
N ARG A 15 -93.34 17.93 -46.77
CA ARG A 15 -94.43 18.12 -45.79
C ARG A 15 -95.56 19.05 -46.23
N TRP A 16 -95.36 19.89 -47.25
CA TRP A 16 -96.33 20.95 -47.62
C TRP A 16 -96.72 20.99 -49.11
N GLY A 17 -96.23 20.06 -49.94
CA GLY A 17 -96.54 20.01 -51.37
C GLY A 17 -95.90 21.14 -52.18
N ARG A 18 -96.14 21.16 -53.51
CA ARG A 18 -95.56 22.15 -54.43
C ARG A 18 -96.06 23.55 -54.09
N THR A 19 -95.15 24.39 -53.59
CA THR A 19 -95.44 25.81 -53.32
C THR A 19 -94.88 26.66 -54.46
N PHE A 20 -95.74 27.51 -55.05
CA PHE A 20 -95.36 28.43 -56.12
C PHE A 20 -95.11 29.82 -55.53
N LEU A 21 -93.86 30.27 -55.57
CA LEU A 21 -93.50 31.63 -55.23
C LEU A 21 -93.53 32.49 -56.50
N PHE A 22 -94.46 33.45 -56.56
CA PHE A 22 -94.58 34.38 -57.69
C PHE A 22 -93.92 35.70 -57.32
N ILE A 23 -92.96 36.13 -58.14
CA ILE A 23 -92.31 37.44 -57.99
C ILE A 23 -92.70 38.36 -59.15
N THR A 24 -92.83 39.64 -58.85
CA THR A 24 -93.06 40.70 -59.83
C THR A 24 -91.82 40.92 -60.71
N HIS A 25 -92.00 41.48 -61.91
CA HIS A 25 -90.87 41.87 -62.77
C HIS A 25 -89.86 42.76 -62.03
N GLU A 26 -90.36 43.70 -61.22
CA GLU A 26 -89.55 44.67 -60.49
C GLU A 26 -88.70 44.00 -59.40
N GLU A 27 -89.29 43.09 -58.61
CA GLU A 27 -88.57 42.28 -57.62
C GLU A 27 -87.49 41.39 -58.27
N ASN A 28 -87.77 40.81 -59.44
CA ASN A 28 -86.79 40.01 -60.17
C ASN A 28 -85.60 40.85 -60.66
N GLU A 29 -85.84 42.05 -61.18
CA GLU A 29 -84.75 42.95 -61.62
C GLU A 29 -83.92 43.49 -60.45
N GLN A 30 -84.56 43.75 -59.31
CA GLN A 30 -83.88 44.12 -58.07
C GLN A 30 -82.98 42.98 -57.56
N LEU A 31 -83.48 41.74 -57.50
CA LEU A 31 -82.68 40.56 -57.11
C LEU A 31 -81.50 40.32 -58.05
N LYS A 32 -81.69 40.48 -59.36
CA LYS A 32 -80.58 40.38 -60.33
C LYS A 32 -79.53 41.46 -60.10
N LYS A 33 -79.95 42.68 -59.75
CA LYS A 33 -79.02 43.78 -59.43
C LYS A 33 -78.22 43.46 -58.17
N GLU A 34 -78.87 43.02 -57.11
CA GLU A 34 -78.22 42.61 -55.86
C GLU A 34 -77.26 41.44 -56.07
N LEU A 35 -77.64 40.45 -56.89
CA LEU A 35 -76.77 39.33 -57.24
C LEU A 35 -75.53 39.80 -58.00
N ARG A 36 -75.68 40.72 -58.97
CA ARG A 36 -74.56 41.31 -59.70
C ARG A 36 -73.60 42.06 -58.77
N GLU A 37 -74.13 42.84 -57.84
CA GLU A 37 -73.32 43.56 -56.84
C GLU A 37 -72.54 42.58 -55.96
N LYS A 38 -73.19 41.53 -55.45
CA LYS A 38 -72.51 40.48 -54.66
C LYS A 38 -71.43 39.75 -55.45
N VAL A 39 -71.68 39.40 -56.71
CA VAL A 39 -70.68 38.77 -57.59
C VAL A 39 -69.48 39.69 -57.77
N ASN A 40 -69.70 40.98 -58.05
CA ASN A 40 -68.62 41.96 -58.19
C ASN A 40 -67.78 42.09 -56.90
N THR A 41 -68.42 42.11 -55.73
CA THR A 41 -67.70 42.15 -54.44
C THR A 41 -66.86 40.90 -54.23
N LEU A 42 -67.42 39.71 -54.46
CA LEU A 42 -66.69 38.44 -54.34
C LEU A 42 -65.52 38.35 -55.33
N GLU A 43 -65.69 38.86 -56.55
CA GLU A 43 -64.61 38.92 -57.55
C GLU A 43 -63.45 39.83 -57.09
N GLN A 44 -63.75 40.97 -56.45
CA GLN A 44 -62.74 41.86 -55.88
C GLN A 44 -62.01 41.23 -54.69
N GLU A 45 -62.74 40.60 -53.76
CA GLU A 45 -62.16 39.88 -52.62
C GLU A 45 -61.26 38.73 -53.09
N LEU A 46 -61.69 37.98 -54.12
CA LEU A 46 -60.91 36.91 -54.72
C LEU A 46 -59.61 37.44 -55.36
N LEU A 47 -59.66 38.60 -56.01
CA LEU A 47 -58.47 39.23 -56.59
C LEU A 47 -57.47 39.63 -55.49
N LEU A 48 -57.95 40.29 -54.44
CA LEU A 48 -57.10 40.70 -53.32
C LEU A 48 -56.45 39.49 -52.63
N CYS A 49 -57.23 38.43 -52.38
CA CYS A 49 -56.72 37.20 -51.77
C CYS A 49 -55.66 36.52 -52.65
N LYS A 50 -55.80 36.56 -53.99
CA LYS A 50 -54.77 36.05 -54.90
C LYS A 50 -53.48 36.86 -54.82
N GLU A 51 -53.58 38.18 -54.77
CA GLU A 51 -52.41 39.06 -54.62
C GLU A 51 -51.69 38.84 -53.28
N GLU A 52 -52.44 38.68 -52.19
CA GLU A 52 -51.87 38.36 -50.87
C GLU A 52 -51.18 36.99 -50.85
N ASN A 53 -51.78 35.98 -51.49
CA ASN A 53 -51.19 34.65 -51.59
C ASN A 53 -49.88 34.64 -52.40
N GLU A 54 -49.80 35.38 -53.50
CA GLU A 54 -48.55 35.51 -54.26
C GLU A 54 -47.46 36.23 -53.44
N LYS A 55 -47.81 37.29 -52.69
CA LYS A 55 -46.85 37.95 -51.78
C LYS A 55 -46.33 37.01 -50.70
N LEU A 56 -47.21 36.23 -50.06
CA LEU A 56 -46.83 35.25 -49.05
C LEU A 56 -45.94 34.16 -49.62
N LYS A 57 -46.22 33.72 -50.85
CA LYS A 57 -45.41 32.73 -51.57
C LYS A 57 -44.01 33.25 -51.86
N GLU A 58 -43.88 34.49 -52.36
CA GLU A 58 -42.58 35.13 -52.56
C GLU A 58 -41.79 35.30 -51.25
N GLU A 59 -42.46 35.65 -50.15
CA GLU A 59 -41.82 35.75 -48.84
C GLU A 59 -41.33 34.39 -48.34
N LEU A 60 -42.14 33.34 -48.52
CA LEU A 60 -41.76 31.97 -48.16
C LEU A 60 -40.56 31.50 -48.97
N GLU A 61 -40.55 31.76 -50.27
CA GLU A 61 -39.44 31.39 -51.16
C GLU A 61 -38.14 32.09 -50.75
N LYS A 62 -38.19 33.37 -50.39
CA LYS A 62 -37.03 34.09 -49.83
C LYS A 62 -36.53 33.44 -48.54
N LYS A 63 -37.43 33.09 -47.61
CA LYS A 63 -37.05 32.43 -46.35
C LYS A 63 -36.42 31.06 -46.58
N VAL A 64 -36.98 30.27 -47.51
CA VAL A 64 -36.42 28.96 -47.88
C VAL A 64 -35.01 29.12 -48.44
N ASN A 65 -34.81 30.05 -49.39
CA ASN A 65 -33.50 30.31 -49.98
C ASN A 65 -32.46 30.73 -48.93
N THR A 66 -32.83 31.58 -47.96
CA THR A 66 -31.93 31.96 -46.86
C THR A 66 -31.59 30.76 -45.98
N LEU A 67 -32.57 29.95 -45.59
CA LEU A 67 -32.34 28.76 -44.77
C LEU A 67 -31.47 27.72 -45.48
N GLU A 68 -31.61 27.56 -46.79
CA GLU A 68 -30.77 26.68 -47.59
C GLU A 68 -29.32 27.15 -47.64
N GLN A 69 -29.09 28.47 -47.74
CA GLN A 69 -27.75 29.06 -47.67
C GLN A 69 -27.11 28.88 -46.29
N ASP A 70 -27.84 29.16 -45.22
CA ASP A 70 -27.37 28.97 -43.84
C ASP A 70 -27.03 27.49 -43.59
N LEU A 71 -27.86 26.57 -44.08
CA LEU A 71 -27.61 25.13 -43.97
C LEU A 71 -26.34 24.70 -44.71
N LEU A 72 -26.06 25.29 -45.88
CA LEU A 72 -24.83 25.03 -46.62
C LEU A 72 -23.60 25.51 -45.85
N LEU A 73 -23.65 26.75 -45.33
CA LEU A 73 -22.55 27.31 -44.53
C LEU A 73 -22.27 26.47 -43.28
N CYS A 74 -23.31 26.09 -42.54
CA CYS A 74 -23.16 25.21 -41.38
C CYS A 74 -22.58 23.84 -41.73
N LYS A 75 -22.86 23.29 -42.91
CA LYS A 75 -22.27 22.02 -43.36
C LYS A 75 -20.78 22.18 -43.65
N GLU A 76 -20.38 23.26 -44.30
CA GLU A 76 -18.97 23.56 -44.59
C GLU A 76 -18.17 23.77 -43.31
N GLU A 77 -18.71 24.52 -42.34
CA GLU A 77 -18.08 24.71 -41.02
C GLU A 77 -17.93 23.39 -40.26
N ASN A 78 -18.95 22.53 -40.28
CA ASN A 78 -18.88 21.22 -39.63
C ASN A 78 -17.83 20.30 -40.25
N GLU A 79 -17.71 20.26 -41.57
CA GLU A 79 -16.66 19.46 -42.22
C GLU A 79 -15.27 20.02 -41.94
N LYS A 80 -15.11 21.35 -41.86
CA LYS A 80 -13.84 21.96 -41.45
C LYS A 80 -13.46 21.58 -40.00
N LEU A 81 -14.39 21.70 -39.06
CA LEU A 81 -14.16 21.32 -37.66
C LEU A 81 -13.83 19.84 -37.51
N LYS A 82 -14.45 18.98 -38.33
CA LYS A 82 -14.19 17.54 -38.35
C LYS A 82 -12.79 17.21 -38.86
N GLU A 83 -12.29 17.91 -39.87
CA GLU A 83 -10.90 17.73 -40.33
C GLU A 83 -9.91 18.25 -39.29
N GLU A 84 -10.16 19.42 -38.67
CA GLU A 84 -9.32 19.92 -37.57
C GLU A 84 -9.26 18.94 -36.39
N LEU A 85 -10.40 18.30 -36.05
CA LEU A 85 -10.44 17.27 -35.01
C LEU A 85 -9.65 16.03 -35.43
N ARG A 86 -9.77 15.60 -36.68
CA ARG A 86 -9.04 14.46 -37.24
C ARG A 86 -7.53 14.67 -37.20
N GLU A 87 -7.05 15.86 -37.56
CA GLU A 87 -5.63 16.21 -37.46
C GLU A 87 -5.14 16.15 -36.02
N LYS A 88 -5.88 16.73 -35.07
CA LYS A 88 -5.53 16.67 -33.64
C LYS A 88 -5.46 15.24 -33.11
N VAL A 89 -6.41 14.39 -33.50
CA VAL A 89 -6.40 12.96 -33.13
C VAL A 89 -5.16 12.27 -33.68
N ASN A 90 -4.82 12.48 -34.96
CA ASN A 90 -3.62 11.89 -35.56
C ASN A 90 -2.34 12.32 -34.84
N THR A 91 -2.21 13.60 -34.48
CA THR A 91 -1.05 14.10 -33.71
C THR A 91 -0.96 13.43 -32.35
N LEU A 92 -2.08 13.36 -31.61
CA LEU A 92 -2.10 12.71 -30.28
C LEU A 92 -1.78 11.21 -30.36
N GLU A 93 -2.20 10.52 -31.42
CA GLU A 93 -1.87 9.13 -31.65
C GLU A 93 -0.36 8.93 -31.91
N GLN A 94 0.27 9.84 -32.65
CA GLN A 94 1.71 9.82 -32.89
C GLN A 94 2.51 10.08 -31.61
N ASP A 95 2.13 11.10 -30.83
CA ASP A 95 2.78 11.40 -29.54
C ASP A 95 2.65 10.22 -28.57
N LEU A 96 1.49 9.58 -28.53
CA LEU A 96 1.26 8.39 -27.71
C LEU A 96 2.16 7.22 -28.13
N LEU A 97 2.40 7.03 -29.43
CA LEU A 97 3.31 6.00 -29.92
C LEU A 97 4.75 6.28 -29.49
N LEU A 98 5.21 7.52 -29.64
CA LEU A 98 6.56 7.93 -29.24
C LEU A 98 6.77 7.73 -27.73
N CYS A 99 5.82 8.18 -26.89
CA CYS A 99 5.90 7.96 -25.45
C CYS A 99 5.93 6.47 -25.07
N LYS A 100 5.26 5.60 -25.82
CA LYS A 100 5.32 4.14 -25.58
C LYS A 100 6.69 3.57 -25.91
N GLU A 101 7.29 3.99 -27.02
CA GLU A 101 8.63 3.56 -27.43
C GLU A 101 9.69 4.01 -26.41
N GLU A 102 9.62 5.26 -25.94
CA GLU A 102 10.52 5.79 -24.91
C GLU A 102 10.38 5.03 -23.58
N ASN A 103 9.15 4.70 -23.17
CA ASN A 103 8.89 3.94 -21.95
C ASN A 103 9.44 2.51 -22.03
N GLU A 104 9.28 1.82 -23.16
CA GLU A 104 9.87 0.48 -23.33
C GLU A 104 11.40 0.52 -23.34
N LYS A 105 12.01 1.56 -23.94
CA LYS A 105 13.46 1.75 -23.86
C LYS A 105 13.94 1.95 -22.42
N PHE A 106 13.28 2.83 -21.66
CA PHE A 106 13.62 3.06 -20.25
C PHE A 106 13.48 1.79 -19.39
N LYS A 107 12.45 1.00 -19.65
CA LYS A 107 12.20 -0.26 -18.96
C LYS A 107 13.28 -1.30 -19.26
N GLU A 108 13.79 -1.35 -20.49
CA GLU A 108 14.89 -2.24 -20.84
C GLU A 108 16.22 -1.79 -20.20
N GLU A 109 16.51 -0.47 -20.19
CA GLU A 109 17.66 0.07 -19.44
C GLU A 109 17.59 -0.28 -17.94
N LEU A 110 16.39 -0.22 -17.34
CA LEU A 110 16.19 -0.61 -15.95
C LEU A 110 16.44 -2.11 -15.76
N ARG A 111 15.96 -2.96 -16.68
CA ARG A 111 16.18 -4.41 -16.65
C ARG A 111 17.68 -4.74 -16.69
N GLU A 112 18.44 -4.10 -17.56
CA GLU A 112 19.89 -4.29 -17.66
C GLU A 112 20.63 -3.90 -16.36
N LYS A 113 20.23 -2.78 -15.74
CA LYS A 113 20.77 -2.36 -14.44
C LYS A 113 20.46 -3.36 -13.33
N VAL A 114 19.23 -3.87 -13.29
CA VAL A 114 18.81 -4.91 -12.32
C VAL A 114 19.65 -6.17 -12.51
N ASN A 115 19.80 -6.66 -13.74
CA ASN A 115 20.62 -7.85 -14.03
C ASN A 115 22.08 -7.65 -13.59
N THR A 116 22.67 -6.48 -13.85
CA THR A 116 24.03 -6.16 -13.42
C THR A 116 24.16 -6.21 -11.89
N LEU A 117 23.25 -5.55 -11.17
CA LEU A 117 23.24 -5.55 -9.70
C LEU A 117 23.03 -6.95 -9.11
N GLU A 118 22.20 -7.78 -9.75
CA GLU A 118 22.00 -9.17 -9.34
C GLU A 118 23.29 -10.01 -9.49
N GLN A 119 24.05 -9.79 -10.57
CA GLN A 119 25.34 -10.44 -10.77
C GLN A 119 26.39 -9.98 -9.74
N GLU A 120 26.50 -8.68 -9.49
CA GLU A 120 27.39 -8.14 -8.45
C GLU A 120 27.05 -8.69 -7.06
N LEU A 121 25.75 -8.78 -6.74
CA LEU A 121 25.30 -9.35 -5.47
C LEU A 121 25.67 -10.83 -5.34
N LEU A 122 25.61 -11.60 -6.43
CA LEU A 122 26.02 -13.01 -6.43
C LEU A 122 27.52 -13.15 -6.15
N LEU A 123 28.35 -12.36 -6.82
CA LEU A 123 29.80 -12.30 -6.59
C LEU A 123 30.12 -11.94 -5.12
N CYS A 124 29.51 -10.89 -4.58
CA CYS A 124 29.69 -10.54 -3.17
C CYS A 124 29.24 -11.65 -2.21
N LYS A 125 28.19 -12.41 -2.54
CA LYS A 125 27.77 -13.56 -1.72
C LYS A 125 28.83 -14.66 -1.75
N GLU A 126 29.36 -14.99 -2.92
CA GLU A 126 30.42 -16.00 -3.05
C GLU A 126 31.70 -15.61 -2.31
N GLU A 127 32.12 -14.35 -2.39
CA GLU A 127 33.26 -13.81 -1.65
C GLU A 127 33.05 -13.86 -0.15
N ASN A 128 31.85 -13.50 0.32
CA ASN A 128 31.50 -13.58 1.73
C ASN A 128 31.53 -15.02 2.26
N GLU A 129 31.07 -16.01 1.48
CA GLU A 129 31.15 -17.42 1.88
C GLU A 129 32.61 -17.90 1.96
N LYS A 130 33.47 -17.52 1.00
CA LYS A 130 34.91 -17.81 1.09
C LYS A 130 35.55 -17.21 2.34
N PHE A 131 35.23 -15.96 2.65
CA PHE A 131 35.75 -15.29 3.85
C PHE A 131 35.30 -15.98 5.14
N LYS A 132 34.04 -16.45 5.21
CA LYS A 132 33.55 -17.25 6.35
C LYS A 132 34.32 -18.57 6.51
N GLU A 133 34.64 -19.26 5.42
CA GLU A 133 35.45 -20.48 5.48
C GLU A 133 36.89 -20.20 5.97
N GLU A 134 37.49 -19.10 5.53
CA GLU A 134 38.82 -18.69 6.01
C GLU A 134 38.83 -18.36 7.50
N LEU A 135 37.80 -17.66 7.99
CA LEU A 135 37.61 -17.39 9.42
C LEU A 135 37.53 -18.69 10.23
N LYS A 136 36.70 -19.65 9.80
CA LYS A 136 36.60 -20.96 10.46
C LYS A 136 37.96 -21.68 10.52
N LYS A 137 38.76 -21.61 9.46
CA LYS A 137 40.10 -22.22 9.42
C LYS A 137 41.05 -21.52 10.38
N LYS A 138 41.03 -20.18 10.46
CA LYS A 138 41.86 -19.42 11.40
C LYS A 138 41.47 -19.70 12.84
N ASP A 139 40.18 -19.71 13.16
CA ASP A 139 39.69 -20.04 14.51
C ASP A 139 40.10 -21.45 14.92
N GLN A 140 40.00 -22.42 14.00
CA GLN A 140 40.45 -23.80 14.22
C GLN A 140 41.97 -23.88 14.48
N GLN A 141 42.78 -23.16 13.70
CA GLN A 141 44.24 -23.11 13.88
C GLN A 141 44.64 -22.42 15.19
N GLU A 142 43.95 -21.34 15.56
CA GLU A 142 44.15 -20.62 16.82
C GLU A 142 43.80 -21.53 18.01
N TRP A 143 42.68 -22.25 17.92
CA TRP A 143 42.26 -23.25 18.92
C TRP A 143 43.29 -24.37 19.06
N GLU A 144 43.80 -24.92 17.97
CA GLU A 144 44.83 -25.98 17.99
C GLU A 144 46.13 -25.49 18.63
N LYS A 145 46.57 -24.26 18.32
CA LYS A 145 47.72 -23.61 18.97
C LYS A 145 47.51 -23.44 20.47
N GLN A 146 46.37 -22.86 20.88
CA GLN A 146 46.05 -22.67 22.30
C GLN A 146 45.95 -24.01 23.04
N THR A 147 45.41 -25.05 22.40
CA THR A 147 45.32 -26.40 22.98
C THR A 147 46.71 -27.01 23.20
N ILE A 148 47.65 -26.81 22.27
CA ILE A 148 49.05 -27.26 22.40
C ILE A 148 49.76 -26.50 23.52
N ASP A 149 49.59 -25.17 23.60
CA ASP A 149 50.17 -24.36 24.68
C ASP A 149 49.59 -24.73 26.06
N ILE A 150 48.29 -25.02 26.14
CA ILE A 150 47.65 -25.50 27.37
C ILE A 150 48.17 -26.89 27.75
N LYS A 151 48.31 -27.84 26.81
CA LYS A 151 48.88 -29.16 27.08
C LYS A 151 50.32 -29.08 27.60
N ASN A 152 51.14 -28.26 26.96
CA ASN A 152 52.53 -28.06 27.37
C ASN A 152 52.63 -27.39 28.74
N ASN A 153 51.67 -26.53 29.11
CA ASN A 153 51.59 -25.92 30.45
C ASN A 153 50.93 -26.83 31.50
N MET A 154 50.06 -27.76 31.12
CA MET A 154 49.41 -28.72 32.02
C MET A 154 50.34 -29.85 32.48
N GLU A 155 51.41 -30.17 31.74
CA GLU A 155 52.44 -31.12 32.20
C GLU A 155 53.20 -30.62 33.46
N GLY A 156 53.01 -29.37 33.88
CA GLY A 156 53.60 -28.80 35.09
C GLY A 156 52.65 -28.52 36.26
N LEU A 157 51.33 -28.73 36.14
CA LEU A 157 50.38 -28.17 37.15
C LEU A 157 49.09 -28.98 37.35
N LEU A 158 49.17 -30.28 37.64
CA LEU A 158 48.04 -31.02 38.19
C LEU A 158 47.94 -30.80 39.71
N ILE A 159 47.30 -29.71 40.12
CA ILE A 159 46.65 -29.62 41.43
C ILE A 159 45.15 -29.59 41.18
N GLU A 160 44.51 -30.74 41.35
CA GLU A 160 43.07 -30.87 41.35
C GLU A 160 42.47 -29.99 42.46
N ARG A 161 41.59 -29.06 42.09
CA ARG A 161 40.59 -28.52 43.01
C ARG A 161 39.20 -28.98 42.54
N PRO A 162 38.44 -29.72 43.36
CA PRO A 162 37.09 -30.12 43.01
C PRO A 162 36.12 -28.99 43.38
N LEU A 163 35.39 -28.47 42.39
CA LEU A 163 34.10 -27.81 42.62
C LEU A 163 33.07 -28.45 41.69
N ILE A 164 32.62 -29.62 42.14
CA ILE A 164 31.44 -30.30 41.62
C ILE A 164 30.23 -29.44 41.99
N SER A 165 29.65 -28.71 41.04
CA SER A 165 28.25 -28.30 41.19
C SER A 165 27.40 -29.56 41.11
N LYS A 166 26.56 -29.79 42.13
CA LYS A 166 25.75 -31.02 42.27
C LYS A 166 24.52 -31.05 41.38
N THR A 167 24.33 -30.07 40.49
CA THR A 167 23.12 -29.92 39.69
C THR A 167 23.42 -30.10 38.21
N LYS A 168 22.62 -30.95 37.54
CA LYS A 168 22.65 -31.11 36.07
C LYS A 168 21.97 -29.94 35.34
N ARG A 169 21.50 -28.94 36.08
CA ARG A 169 20.72 -27.79 35.57
C ARG A 169 21.66 -26.64 35.26
N LYS A 170 21.34 -25.89 34.22
CA LYS A 170 22.10 -24.78 33.66
C LYS A 170 21.28 -23.49 33.79
N LEU A 171 21.95 -22.36 33.93
CA LEU A 171 21.31 -21.05 34.05
C LEU A 171 21.44 -20.31 32.72
N LEU A 172 20.33 -19.96 32.10
CA LEU A 172 20.29 -19.20 30.85
C LEU A 172 19.76 -17.80 31.13
N ILE A 173 20.66 -16.82 31.07
CA ILE A 173 20.33 -15.40 31.26
C ILE A 173 20.18 -14.78 29.88
N LEU A 174 19.00 -14.23 29.60
CA LEU A 174 18.70 -13.64 28.30
C LEU A 174 18.32 -12.17 28.47
N ASP A 175 18.95 -11.28 27.69
CA ASP A 175 18.43 -9.91 27.60
C ASP A 175 17.08 -9.86 26.92
N VAL A 176 16.20 -9.00 27.40
CA VAL A 176 14.87 -8.83 26.80
C VAL A 176 14.94 -7.83 25.65
N ASN A 177 15.63 -6.72 25.87
CA ASN A 177 15.83 -5.67 24.89
C ASN A 177 16.90 -6.11 23.89
N GLY A 178 16.66 -5.86 22.60
CA GLY A 178 17.64 -6.21 21.57
C GLY A 178 17.69 -7.70 21.23
N LEU A 179 17.20 -8.63 22.06
CA LEU A 179 17.06 -10.05 21.67
C LEU A 179 15.65 -10.40 21.21
N PHE A 180 14.63 -10.09 22.04
CA PHE A 180 13.24 -10.50 21.81
C PHE A 180 12.31 -9.36 21.45
N LEU A 181 12.68 -8.14 21.83
CA LEU A 181 11.85 -6.95 21.66
C LEU A 181 12.69 -5.82 21.08
N HIS A 182 12.11 -5.11 20.11
CA HIS A 182 12.56 -3.80 19.70
C HIS A 182 11.75 -2.74 20.47
N ILE A 183 12.45 -1.81 21.13
CA ILE A 183 11.85 -0.66 21.80
C ILE A 183 12.39 0.60 21.13
N GLY A 184 11.52 1.32 20.44
CA GLY A 184 11.90 2.49 19.64
C GLY A 184 10.87 3.61 19.74
N ASN A 185 11.23 4.77 19.22
CA ASN A 185 10.28 5.87 19.08
C ASN A 185 9.24 5.53 18.00
N LYS A 186 8.00 5.98 18.21
CA LYS A 186 6.90 5.74 17.26
C LYS A 186 7.22 6.24 15.84
N PHE A 187 7.95 7.36 15.74
CA PHE A 187 8.27 8.01 14.47
C PHE A 187 9.36 7.29 13.68
N ASP A 188 10.12 6.40 14.31
CA ASP A 188 11.24 5.69 13.69
C ASP A 188 10.82 4.30 13.14
N LEU A 189 9.54 3.95 13.29
CA LEU A 189 8.99 2.69 12.79
C LEU A 189 8.77 2.75 11.26
N PRO A 190 9.12 1.68 10.54
CA PRO A 190 8.72 1.51 9.15
C PRO A 190 7.20 1.63 8.99
N SER A 191 6.75 2.24 7.88
CA SER A 191 5.33 2.49 7.59
C SER A 191 4.47 1.22 7.54
N ASN A 192 5.08 0.05 7.33
CA ASN A 192 4.45 -1.26 7.28
C ASN A 192 4.51 -2.04 8.60
N CYS A 193 5.03 -1.44 9.67
CA CYS A 193 5.18 -2.09 10.96
C CYS A 193 4.05 -1.73 11.94
N ILE A 194 3.46 -2.74 12.58
CA ILE A 194 2.47 -2.55 13.65
C ILE A 194 3.15 -2.90 14.98
N ALA A 195 3.21 -1.93 15.89
CA ALA A 195 3.70 -2.16 17.24
C ALA A 195 2.73 -3.02 18.05
N ASP A 196 3.26 -3.96 18.85
CA ASP A 196 2.44 -4.81 19.71
C ASP A 196 1.88 -4.06 20.92
N LYS A 197 2.63 -3.09 21.43
CA LYS A 197 2.22 -2.27 22.57
C LYS A 197 2.91 -0.91 22.55
N PHE A 198 2.24 0.09 23.12
CA PHE A 198 2.84 1.38 23.41
C PHE A 198 2.97 1.56 24.93
N ILE A 199 4.16 1.97 25.38
CA ILE A 199 4.43 2.30 26.79
C ILE A 199 5.23 3.61 26.82
N SER A 200 4.69 4.63 27.48
CA SER A 200 5.35 5.94 27.67
C SER A 200 5.90 6.56 26.37
N GLY A 201 5.12 6.51 25.28
CA GLY A 201 5.50 7.06 23.98
C GLY A 201 6.44 6.17 23.15
N LYS A 202 6.97 5.08 23.71
CA LYS A 202 7.78 4.10 23.00
C LYS A 202 6.93 2.97 22.43
N ALA A 203 7.23 2.58 21.20
CA ALA A 203 6.66 1.41 20.57
C ALA A 203 7.45 0.16 20.96
N ILE A 204 6.74 -0.89 21.35
CA ILE A 204 7.29 -2.20 21.65
C ILE A 204 6.85 -3.15 20.54
N CYS A 205 7.83 -3.72 19.85
CA CYS A 205 7.61 -4.67 18.79
C CYS A 205 8.30 -5.99 19.14
N LYS A 206 7.51 -7.06 19.23
CA LYS A 206 8.02 -8.41 19.46
C LYS A 206 8.71 -8.91 18.20
N ARG A 207 9.83 -9.60 18.40
CA ARG A 207 10.50 -10.32 17.33
C ARG A 207 9.66 -11.53 16.88
N PRO A 208 9.46 -11.77 15.58
CA PRO A 208 8.62 -12.86 15.09
C PRO A 208 9.11 -14.23 15.56
N SER A 209 8.26 -15.04 16.24
CA SER A 209 8.59 -16.34 16.85
C SER A 209 9.32 -16.29 18.20
N CYS A 210 9.47 -15.11 18.83
CA CYS A 210 10.06 -15.02 20.18
C CYS A 210 9.21 -15.74 21.25
N VAL A 211 7.89 -15.80 21.06
CA VAL A 211 6.97 -16.48 21.98
C VAL A 211 7.20 -17.98 21.96
N ASP A 212 7.38 -18.58 20.79
CA ASP A 212 7.59 -20.03 20.67
C ASP A 212 9.00 -20.41 21.12
N PHE A 213 10.00 -19.56 20.89
CA PHE A 213 11.32 -19.70 21.48
C PHE A 213 11.25 -19.66 23.02
N LEU A 214 10.54 -18.69 23.60
CA LEU A 214 10.39 -18.60 25.06
C LEU A 214 9.65 -19.83 25.62
N LYS A 215 8.63 -20.34 24.93
CA LYS A 215 7.96 -21.59 25.33
C LYS A 215 8.91 -22.78 25.30
N PHE A 216 9.71 -22.93 24.24
CA PHE A 216 10.74 -23.98 24.16
C PHE A 216 11.71 -23.88 25.34
N CYS A 217 12.20 -22.66 25.59
CA CYS A 217 13.03 -22.33 26.74
C CYS A 217 12.40 -22.78 28.07
N PHE A 218 11.16 -22.37 28.36
CA PHE A 218 10.45 -22.73 29.59
C PHE A 218 10.09 -24.23 29.70
N GLN A 219 10.04 -24.95 28.59
CA GLN A 219 9.80 -26.39 28.57
C GLN A 219 11.08 -27.21 28.79
N SER A 220 12.27 -26.61 28.66
CA SER A 220 13.53 -27.30 28.93
C SER A 220 13.72 -27.43 30.46
N PRO A 221 13.71 -28.66 31.01
CA PRO A 221 13.81 -28.88 32.47
C PRO A 221 15.18 -28.50 33.04
N ASN A 222 16.14 -28.17 32.18
CA ASN A 222 17.52 -27.89 32.52
C ASN A 222 17.88 -26.40 32.48
N CYS A 223 16.96 -25.48 32.17
CA CYS A 223 17.25 -24.05 32.02
C CYS A 223 16.41 -23.19 32.97
N CYS A 224 17.06 -22.40 33.82
CA CYS A 224 16.40 -21.33 34.57
C CYS A 224 16.55 -19.99 33.85
N PHE A 225 15.47 -19.19 33.79
CA PHE A 225 15.41 -17.91 33.06
C PHE A 225 15.35 -16.74 34.02
N VAL A 226 16.23 -15.75 33.79
CA VAL A 226 16.18 -14.44 34.47
C VAL A 226 15.94 -13.37 33.44
N GLY A 227 14.71 -12.89 33.34
CA GLY A 227 14.39 -11.68 32.60
C GLY A 227 14.78 -10.46 33.41
N THR A 228 15.60 -9.58 32.85
CA THR A 228 15.86 -8.27 33.46
C THR A 228 14.57 -7.45 33.46
N ASN A 229 14.17 -6.98 34.64
CA ASN A 229 12.93 -6.21 34.84
C ASN A 229 12.92 -4.95 33.96
N PRO A 230 11.83 -4.64 33.23
CA PRO A 230 11.73 -3.42 32.39
C PRO A 230 11.77 -2.10 33.17
N ILE A 231 11.83 -2.14 34.51
CA ILE A 231 11.70 -0.98 35.41
C ILE A 231 12.97 -0.11 35.43
N ALA A 232 14.15 -0.64 35.06
CA ALA A 232 15.39 0.15 35.00
C ALA A 232 15.38 1.25 33.93
N LEU A 233 14.41 1.24 33.01
CA LEU A 233 14.18 2.33 32.05
C LEU A 233 13.73 3.64 32.73
N LEU A 234 13.43 3.62 34.03
CA LEU A 234 12.83 4.75 34.76
C LEU A 234 13.83 5.68 35.49
N LEU A 235 15.13 5.33 35.60
CA LEU A 235 16.05 6.05 36.52
C LEU A 235 17.40 6.55 35.93
N GLY A 236 17.54 6.64 34.61
CA GLY A 236 18.45 7.59 33.94
C GLY A 236 19.91 7.75 34.43
N PHE A 237 20.82 6.86 34.00
CA PHE A 237 22.28 7.07 34.10
C PHE A 237 23.01 6.56 32.84
N TYR A 238 23.60 7.42 32.00
CA TYR A 238 24.00 7.20 30.59
C TYR A 238 25.40 6.56 30.32
N THR A 239 25.58 5.91 29.15
CA THR A 239 26.86 5.33 28.63
C THR A 239 27.71 6.31 27.80
N PHE A 240 29.03 6.09 27.71
CA PHE A 240 29.99 6.98 27.00
C PHE A 240 29.87 6.95 25.46
N GLU A 241 29.38 5.85 24.89
CA GLU A 241 29.24 5.66 23.43
C GLU A 241 27.86 6.12 22.91
N ASN A 242 26.87 6.26 23.80
CA ASN A 242 25.53 6.71 23.47
C ASN A 242 24.88 7.39 24.68
N ASN A 243 24.74 8.71 24.60
CA ASN A 243 24.15 9.57 25.64
C ASN A 243 22.65 9.34 25.87
N GLU A 244 22.00 8.44 25.12
CA GLU A 244 20.58 8.10 25.27
C GLU A 244 20.34 6.71 25.91
N LYS A 245 21.40 5.90 26.13
CA LYS A 245 21.28 4.55 26.71
C LYS A 245 21.89 4.53 28.12
N PRO A 246 21.14 4.15 29.17
CA PRO A 246 21.70 4.05 30.50
C PRO A 246 22.64 2.84 30.67
N LEU A 247 23.75 3.01 31.39
CA LEU A 247 24.75 1.97 31.67
C LEU A 247 24.20 0.98 32.69
N MET A 248 23.69 -0.15 32.19
CA MET A 248 23.20 -1.25 33.01
C MET A 248 24.17 -2.43 32.86
N LEU A 249 24.94 -2.74 33.91
CA LEU A 249 25.82 -3.91 33.94
C LEU A 249 25.06 -5.12 34.52
N LYS A 250 25.33 -6.31 33.99
CA LYS A 250 24.76 -7.57 34.46
C LYS A 250 25.79 -8.30 35.32
N GLU A 251 25.67 -8.17 36.63
CA GLU A 251 26.57 -8.79 37.61
C GLU A 251 26.03 -10.18 38.03
N LEU A 252 26.41 -11.23 37.32
CA LEU A 252 25.91 -12.59 37.58
C LEU A 252 26.40 -13.16 38.92
N VAL A 253 27.50 -12.64 39.47
CA VAL A 253 27.97 -13.00 40.81
C VAL A 253 26.88 -12.76 41.86
N LYS A 254 26.12 -11.68 41.74
CA LYS A 254 24.99 -11.35 42.64
C LYS A 254 23.83 -12.36 42.52
N LEU A 255 23.60 -12.89 41.32
CA LEU A 255 22.60 -13.94 41.06
C LEU A 255 23.05 -15.29 41.63
N TRP A 256 24.32 -15.63 41.48
CA TRP A 256 24.91 -16.84 42.05
C TRP A 256 24.96 -16.78 43.58
N ASP A 257 25.21 -15.61 44.16
CA ASP A 257 25.25 -15.42 45.61
C ASP A 257 23.86 -15.26 46.28
N LYS A 258 22.79 -15.32 45.48
CA LYS A 258 21.37 -15.19 45.91
C LYS A 258 21.13 -13.90 46.68
N ASP A 259 21.60 -12.78 46.14
CA ASP A 259 21.37 -11.45 46.73
C ASP A 259 19.87 -11.09 46.74
N ASP A 260 19.09 -11.59 45.78
CA ASP A 260 17.62 -11.60 45.86
C ASP A 260 17.13 -12.89 46.54
N PRO A 261 16.53 -12.80 47.74
CA PRO A 261 16.07 -13.97 48.47
C PRO A 261 14.89 -14.70 47.80
N ASN A 262 14.22 -14.08 46.82
CA ASN A 262 13.07 -14.68 46.11
C ASN A 262 13.49 -15.59 44.95
N LEU A 263 14.78 -15.72 44.66
CA LEU A 263 15.26 -16.60 43.59
C LEU A 263 14.97 -18.07 43.93
N PRO A 264 14.54 -18.88 42.93
CA PRO A 264 14.06 -20.24 43.15
C PRO A 264 15.18 -21.28 43.36
N TRP A 265 16.44 -20.89 43.23
CA TRP A 265 17.62 -21.73 43.46
C TRP A 265 18.32 -21.37 44.76
N GLU A 266 19.17 -22.27 45.24
CA GLU A 266 20.00 -22.00 46.41
C GLU A 266 21.27 -21.20 46.08
N LYS A 267 21.82 -20.53 47.10
CA LYS A 267 23.08 -19.80 46.97
C LYS A 267 24.16 -20.73 46.43
N ARG A 268 24.86 -20.30 45.38
CA ARG A 268 25.91 -21.03 44.63
C ARG A 268 25.42 -22.33 43.96
N GLU A 269 24.12 -22.51 43.74
CA GLU A 269 23.60 -23.60 42.89
C GLU A 269 24.07 -23.45 41.43
N TYR A 270 24.24 -22.20 40.98
CA TYR A 270 24.83 -21.83 39.70
C TYR A 270 26.14 -21.05 39.89
N ASN A 271 26.99 -21.10 38.87
CA ASN A 271 28.30 -20.47 38.82
C ASN A 271 28.70 -20.16 37.36
N GLU A 272 29.93 -19.69 37.15
CA GLU A 272 30.48 -19.32 35.85
C GLU A 272 30.37 -20.44 34.81
N SER A 273 30.59 -21.70 35.21
CA SER A 273 30.62 -22.86 34.31
C SER A 273 29.26 -23.49 34.04
N SER A 274 28.25 -23.11 34.81
CA SER A 274 26.86 -23.58 34.65
C SER A 274 25.91 -22.49 34.15
N SER A 275 26.43 -21.31 33.84
CA SER A 275 25.65 -20.15 33.38
C SER A 275 26.05 -19.70 31.98
N LEU A 276 25.07 -19.34 31.16
CA LEU A 276 25.26 -18.65 29.88
C LEU A 276 24.53 -17.32 29.90
N LEU A 277 25.25 -16.26 29.55
CA LEU A 277 24.67 -14.95 29.27
C LEU A 277 24.49 -14.77 27.76
N VAL A 278 23.28 -14.44 27.32
CA VAL A 278 23.02 -13.95 25.97
C VAL A 278 22.54 -12.50 26.10
N ASP A 279 23.27 -11.57 25.51
CA ASP A 279 22.98 -10.14 25.58
C ASP A 279 23.39 -9.47 24.27
N ASP A 280 22.65 -8.48 23.78
CA ASP A 280 23.02 -7.79 22.55
C ASP A 280 24.19 -6.80 22.73
N SER A 281 24.61 -6.54 23.97
CA SER A 281 25.52 -5.48 24.36
C SER A 281 26.73 -6.04 25.15
N PRO A 282 27.91 -6.20 24.52
CA PRO A 282 29.12 -6.74 25.15
C PRO A 282 29.52 -6.09 26.48
N TYR A 283 29.37 -4.77 26.58
CA TYR A 283 29.76 -4.03 27.79
C TYR A 283 28.98 -4.45 29.04
N LYS A 284 27.78 -5.04 28.91
CA LYS A 284 26.98 -5.45 30.08
C LYS A 284 27.60 -6.63 30.82
N ALA A 285 28.53 -7.36 30.20
CA ALA A 285 29.20 -8.50 30.81
C ALA A 285 30.51 -8.15 31.54
N LEU A 286 30.94 -6.88 31.53
CA LEU A 286 32.28 -6.48 31.99
C LEU A 286 32.61 -6.82 33.45
N LEU A 287 31.60 -6.91 34.32
CA LEU A 287 31.80 -7.25 35.74
C LEU A 287 31.72 -8.76 36.02
N ASN A 288 31.53 -9.57 34.98
CA ASN A 288 31.53 -11.02 35.13
C ASN A 288 32.94 -11.58 34.95
N PRO A 289 33.25 -12.72 35.59
CA PRO A 289 34.52 -13.42 35.38
C PRO A 289 34.73 -13.74 33.89
N LYS A 290 35.98 -13.66 33.42
CA LYS A 290 36.34 -14.00 32.03
C LYS A 290 36.00 -15.45 31.65
N THR A 291 35.81 -16.31 32.64
CA THR A 291 35.44 -17.72 32.49
C THR A 291 33.94 -17.92 32.24
N LEU A 292 33.11 -16.89 32.41
CA LEU A 292 31.69 -16.93 32.06
C LEU A 292 31.54 -16.99 30.53
N LEU A 293 30.78 -17.97 30.05
CA LEU A 293 30.39 -18.00 28.65
C LEU A 293 29.31 -16.94 28.40
N ALA A 294 29.59 -15.98 27.52
CA ALA A 294 28.66 -14.94 27.11
C ALA A 294 28.63 -14.81 25.58
N ILE A 295 27.43 -14.69 25.01
CA ILE A 295 27.20 -14.58 23.56
C ILE A 295 26.53 -13.26 23.25
N PHE A 296 27.09 -12.53 22.28
CA PHE A 296 26.64 -11.20 21.90
C PHE A 296 26.10 -11.15 20.46
N PRO A 297 24.84 -11.58 20.23
CA PRO A 297 24.24 -11.51 18.92
C PRO A 297 23.93 -10.06 18.54
N THR A 298 23.81 -9.81 17.23
CA THR A 298 23.34 -8.52 16.73
C THR A 298 21.96 -8.19 17.28
N SER A 299 21.80 -6.96 17.78
CA SER A 299 20.51 -6.45 18.27
C SER A 299 19.42 -6.58 17.20
N TYR A 300 18.22 -6.92 17.64
CA TYR A 300 17.05 -6.97 16.80
C TYR A 300 16.62 -5.55 16.37
N ASP A 301 16.82 -5.26 15.08
CA ASP A 301 16.22 -4.12 14.40
C ASP A 301 15.00 -4.60 13.60
N ILE A 302 13.89 -3.90 13.76
CA ILE A 302 12.66 -4.15 13.02
C ILE A 302 12.82 -3.92 11.50
N ARG A 303 13.84 -3.15 11.11
CA ARG A 303 14.23 -2.88 9.71
C ARG A 303 15.07 -3.99 9.09
N GLY A 304 15.57 -4.95 9.88
CA GLY A 304 16.36 -6.07 9.38
C GLY A 304 16.80 -7.02 10.48
N GLY A 305 16.25 -8.24 10.50
CA GLY A 305 16.73 -9.32 11.36
C GLY A 305 15.82 -10.54 11.45
N SER A 306 16.26 -11.67 10.88
CA SER A 306 15.63 -13.00 11.06
C SER A 306 15.99 -13.60 12.43
N LEU A 307 15.06 -14.34 13.04
CA LEU A 307 15.25 -15.06 14.32
C LEU A 307 16.07 -16.36 14.17
N MET A 308 16.40 -16.77 12.94
CA MET A 308 17.10 -18.04 12.67
C MET A 308 18.44 -18.20 13.40
N TRP A 309 19.10 -17.10 13.78
CA TRP A 309 20.44 -17.18 14.39
C TRP A 309 20.44 -17.47 15.89
N ILE A 310 19.48 -16.92 16.67
CA ILE A 310 19.40 -17.16 18.12
C ILE A 310 18.93 -18.59 18.42
N VAL A 311 17.97 -19.10 17.64
CA VAL A 311 17.51 -20.49 17.78
C VAL A 311 18.66 -21.47 17.53
N LYS A 312 19.47 -21.20 16.49
CA LYS A 312 20.67 -22.00 16.21
C LYS A 312 21.69 -21.92 17.34
N ILE A 313 22.01 -20.73 17.85
CA ILE A 313 22.94 -20.57 18.99
C ILE A 313 22.47 -21.30 20.25
N VAL A 314 21.17 -21.31 20.55
CA VAL A 314 20.64 -21.96 21.77
C VAL A 314 20.53 -23.48 21.60
N LEU A 315 20.23 -23.97 20.40
CA LEU A 315 20.31 -25.40 20.08
C LEU A 315 21.76 -25.89 20.08
N ASP A 316 22.67 -25.11 19.50
CA ASP A 316 24.11 -25.35 19.55
C ASP A 316 24.63 -25.27 20.99
N PHE A 317 24.01 -24.48 21.88
CA PHE A 317 24.34 -24.45 23.32
C PHE A 317 23.87 -25.71 24.06
N GLU A 318 22.79 -26.38 23.64
CA GLU A 318 22.49 -27.73 24.16
C GLU A 318 23.54 -28.74 23.67
N GLU A 319 24.01 -28.65 22.43
CA GLU A 319 25.07 -29.53 21.88
C GLU A 319 26.45 -29.28 22.50
N CYS A 320 26.92 -28.02 22.58
CA CYS A 320 28.22 -27.58 23.11
C CYS A 320 28.47 -27.95 24.58
N LEU A 321 27.44 -28.42 25.25
CA LEU A 321 27.37 -28.53 26.70
C LEU A 321 26.82 -29.92 27.10
N ASN A 322 26.30 -30.69 26.13
CA ASN A 322 26.13 -32.14 26.18
C ASN A 322 27.41 -32.86 25.73
N PHE A 323 28.13 -32.29 24.76
CA PHE A 323 29.55 -32.55 24.65
C PHE A 323 30.21 -31.89 25.86
N ARG A 324 30.75 -32.71 26.77
CA ARG A 324 32.01 -32.33 27.39
C ARG A 324 32.92 -31.97 26.23
N ILE A 325 33.08 -30.68 25.93
CA ILE A 325 34.36 -30.21 25.44
C ILE A 325 35.31 -30.65 26.54
N LEU A 326 35.99 -31.77 26.29
CA LEU A 326 37.26 -32.07 26.90
C LEU A 326 38.13 -30.87 26.58
N LEU A 327 38.12 -29.90 27.48
CA LEU A 327 39.26 -29.01 27.72
C LEU A 327 40.44 -29.87 28.16
#